data_AF-A0A9E3WL02-F1
#
_entry.id   AF-A0A9E3WL02-F1
#
_cell.length_a   1.000
_cell.length_b   1.000
_cell.length_c   1.000
_cell.angle_alpha   90.00
_cell.angle_beta   90.00
_cell.angle_gamma   90.00
#
_symmetry.space_group_name_H-M   'P 1'
#
loop_
_entity.id
_entity.type
_entity.pdbx_description
1 polymer ?
#
loop_
_entity_poly.entity_id
_entity_poly.type
_entity_poly.pdbx_seq_one_letter_code
_entity_poly.pdbx_strand_id
1 'polypeptide(L)' 'MKAFGRLLQIFGLILLPLSMFMNLTDTFGETFHIFQMLIMTAFGFGAFYLGRIVEGYASR' A
#
# COMPACT_ATOMS: atom_id res chain seq x y z
N MET A 1 12.11 15.50 2.21
CA MET A 1 11.58 14.48 3.15
C MET A 1 10.04 14.50 3.23
N LYS A 2 9.38 15.68 3.25
CA LYS A 2 7.91 15.80 3.30
C LYS A 2 7.19 15.18 2.09
N ALA A 3 7.69 15.45 0.88
CA ALA A 3 7.16 14.86 -0.37
C ALA A 3 7.34 13.34 -0.42
N PHE A 4 8.46 12.82 0.10
CA PHE A 4 8.73 11.39 0.14
C PHE A 4 7.77 10.65 1.08
N GLY A 5 7.53 11.17 2.29
CA GLY A 5 6.54 10.61 3.20
C GLY A 5 5.12 10.61 2.64
N ARG A 6 4.77 11.63 1.85
CA ARG A 6 3.49 11.71 1.14
C ARG A 6 3.37 10.69 0.00
N LEU A 7 4.43 10.49 -0.78
CA LEU A 7 4.45 9.45 -1.81
C LEU A 7 4.28 8.05 -1.21
N LEU A 8 4.93 7.78 -0.07
CA LEU A 8 4.82 6.50 0.62
C LEU A 8 3.39 6.24 1.14
N GLN A 9 2.72 7.29 1.62
CA GLN A 9 1.30 7.25 1.99
C GLN A 9 0.39 6.96 0.78
N ILE A 10 0.59 7.66 -0.33
CA ILE A 10 -0.19 7.43 -1.56
C ILE A 10 0.01 6.00 -2.07
N PHE A 11 1.25 5.51 -2.06
CA PHE A 11 1.57 4.14 -2.45
C PHE A 11 0.84 3.12 -1.57
N GLY A 12 0.88 3.30 -0.24
CA GLY A 12 0.18 2.44 0.72
C GLY A 12 -1.33 2.41 0.50
N LEU A 13 -1.95 3.55 0.14
CA LEU A 13 -3.39 3.64 -0.15
C LEU A 13 -3.79 2.97 -1.46
N ILE A 14 -2.95 3.06 -2.50
CA ILE A 14 -3.23 2.49 -3.83
C ILE A 14 -3.03 0.97 -3.85
N LEU A 15 -2.12 0.45 -3.01
CA LEU A 15 -1.73 -0.96 -3.01
C LEU A 15 -2.92 -1.92 -2.80
N LEU A 16 -3.83 -1.58 -1.90
CA LEU A 16 -5.00 -2.41 -1.61
C LEU A 16 -6.00 -2.45 -2.79
N PRO A 17 -6.52 -1.33 -3.30
CA PRO A 17 -7.35 -1.31 -4.51
C PRO A 17 -6.70 -2.03 -5.70
N LEU A 18 -5.39 -1.87 -5.86
CA LEU A 18 -4.64 -2.55 -6.93
C LEU A 18 -4.69 -4.08 -6.74
N SER A 19 -4.47 -4.58 -5.53
CA SER A 19 -4.56 -6.02 -5.24
C SER A 19 -5.97 -6.58 -5.49
N MET A 20 -7.02 -5.82 -5.16
CA MET A 20 -8.40 -6.21 -5.44
C MET A 20 -8.67 -6.25 -6.94
N PHE A 21 -8.18 -5.24 -7.67
CA PHE A 21 -8.33 -5.18 -9.12
C PHE A 21 -7.68 -6.39 -9.78
N MET A 22 -6.43 -6.71 -9.42
CA MET A 22 -5.69 -7.85 -9.97
C MET A 22 -6.37 -9.20 -9.67
N ASN A 23 -7.00 -9.33 -8.50
CA ASN A 23 -7.79 -10.51 -8.16
C ASN A 23 -9.06 -10.62 -9.02
N LEU A 24 -9.77 -9.50 -9.23
CA LEU A 24 -10.99 -9.47 -10.03
C LEU A 24 -10.74 -9.68 -11.53
N THR A 25 -9.61 -9.21 -12.04
CA THR A 25 -9.22 -9.36 -13.45
C THR A 25 -8.51 -10.68 -13.73
N ASP A 26 -8.40 -11.58 -12.75
CA ASP A 26 -7.72 -12.88 -12.82
C ASP A 26 -6.38 -12.81 -13.55
N THR A 27 -5.65 -11.70 -13.32
CA THR A 27 -4.51 -11.31 -14.16
C THR A 27 -3.34 -12.27 -14.08
N PHE A 28 -3.30 -13.10 -13.03
CA PHE A 28 -2.26 -14.11 -12.82
C PHE A 28 -2.71 -15.53 -13.17
N GLY A 29 -3.96 -15.76 -13.59
CA GLY A 29 -4.50 -17.09 -13.93
C GLY A 29 -4.60 -18.06 -12.73
N GLU A 30 -4.15 -17.63 -11.55
CA GLU A 30 -4.43 -18.22 -10.26
C GLU A 30 -5.23 -17.19 -9.47
N THR A 31 -6.37 -17.62 -8.93
CA THR A 31 -7.18 -16.82 -7.99
C THR A 31 -6.27 -16.20 -6.96
N PHE A 32 -6.02 -14.90 -7.03
CA PHE A 32 -5.13 -14.22 -6.11
C PHE A 32 -5.70 -14.42 -4.70
N HIS A 33 -5.03 -15.26 -3.90
CA HIS A 33 -5.64 -15.78 -2.69
C HIS A 33 -5.92 -14.64 -1.70
N ILE A 34 -7.05 -14.71 -1.00
CA ILE A 34 -7.44 -13.73 0.02
C ILE A 34 -6.29 -13.44 1.01
N PHE A 35 -5.49 -14.46 1.33
CA PHE A 35 -4.32 -14.32 2.18
C PHE A 35 -3.26 -13.36 1.61
N GLN A 36 -2.99 -13.39 0.30
CA GLN A 36 -2.06 -12.48 -0.37
C GLN A 36 -2.58 -11.03 -0.33
N MET A 37 -3.89 -10.83 -0.52
CA MET A 37 -4.51 -9.50 -0.37
C MET A 37 -4.36 -8.97 1.06
N LEU A 38 -4.47 -9.85 2.05
CA LEU A 38 -4.31 -9.50 3.47
C LEU A 38 -2.86 -9.09 3.78
N ILE A 39 -1.88 -9.79 3.22
CA ILE A 39 -0.46 -9.39 3.29
C ILE A 39 -0.25 -8.02 2.65
N MET A 40 -0.80 -7.80 1.45
CA MET A 40 -0.70 -6.48 0.78
C MET A 40 -1.37 -5.39 1.62
N THR A 41 -2.50 -5.68 2.25
CA THR A 41 -3.18 -4.75 3.18
C THR A 41 -2.25 -4.35 4.33
N ALA A 42 -1.66 -5.34 5.01
CA ALA A 42 -0.75 -5.11 6.13
C ALA A 42 0.48 -4.31 5.69
N PHE A 43 1.05 -4.65 4.52
CA PHE A 43 2.18 -3.93 3.94
C PHE A 43 1.82 -2.47 3.60
N GLY A 44 0.69 -2.25 2.91
CA GLY A 44 0.21 -0.91 2.55
C GLY A 44 -0.06 -0.04 3.78
N PHE A 45 -0.65 -0.61 4.82
CA PHE A 45 -0.87 0.07 6.10
C PHE A 45 0.46 0.45 6.78
N GLY A 46 1.43 -0.48 6.81
CA GLY A 46 2.76 -0.21 7.34
C GLY A 46 3.50 0.88 6.57
N ALA A 47 3.48 0.82 5.24
CA ALA A 47 4.06 1.85 4.38
C ALA A 47 3.40 3.22 4.59
N PHE A 48 2.08 3.26 4.73
CA PHE A 48 1.36 4.49 5.04
C PHE A 48 1.79 5.09 6.39
N TYR A 49 1.85 4.26 7.43
CA TYR A 49 2.23 4.71 8.78
C TYR A 49 3.67 5.21 8.84
N LEU A 50 4.61 4.49 8.22
CA LEU A 50 5.99 4.95 8.07
C LEU A 50 6.06 6.26 7.27
N GLY A 51 5.26 6.39 6.23
CA GLY A 51 5.19 7.62 5.43
C GLY A 51 4.71 8.81 6.25
N ARG A 52 3.79 8.57 7.19
CA ARG A 52 3.29 9.58 8.12
C ARG A 52 4.36 10.02 9.11
N ILE A 53 5.12 9.07 9.64
CA ILE A 53 6.27 9.35 10.53
C ILE A 53 7.32 10.18 9.79
N VAL A 54 7.71 9.76 8.59
CA VAL A 54 8.73 10.45 7.78
C VAL A 54 8.27 11.85 7.36
N GLU A 55 7.00 12.02 6.98
CA GLU A 55 6.42 13.35 6.72
C GLU A 55 6.42 14.23 7.98
N GLY A 56 6.12 13.63 9.14
CA GLY A 56 6.12 14.31 10.44
C GLY A 56 7.50 14.80 10.87
N TYR A 57 8.53 13.96 10.75
CA TYR A 57 9.93 14.36 11.02
C TYR A 57 10.42 15.44 10.06
N ALA A 58 9.95 15.45 8.82
CA ALA A 58 10.29 16.47 7.84
C ALA A 58 9.64 17.83 8.07
N SER A 59 8.64 17.89 8.96
CA SER A 59 7.88 19.12 9.25
C SER A 59 8.26 19.76 10.58
N ARG A 60 9.15 19.13 11.37
CA ARG A 60 9.87 19.75 12.49
C ARG A 60 11.20 20.28 11.99
#